data_AF-A0A7V1MJD2-F1
#
_entry.id   AF-A0A7V1MJD2-F1
#
_cell.length_a   1.000
_cell.length_b   1.000
_cell.length_c   1.000
_cell.angle_alpha   90.00
_cell.angle_beta   90.00
_cell.angle_gamma   90.00
#
_symmetry.space_group_name_H-M   'P 1'
#
loop_
_entity.id
_entity.type
_entity.pdbx_description
1 polymer ?
#
loop_
_entity_poly.entity_id
_entity_poly.type
_entity_poly.pdbx_seq_one_letter_code
_entity_poly.pdbx_strand_id
1 'polypeptide(L)'
;FFEVSWGSAGKVLFALVAAAFLSDTWLTTLDATSRVHTDFALTYFPRARRYHPRTWYYGIATGLTAITIVTMHFASPATLILLTAVLGFLGTVVFTGALLLLNYRWLPASLPEPVRPGRAGAVLLGFAWLMYLILAGIYVWLHKFR
;
A
#
# COMPACT_ATOMS: atom_id res chain seq x y z
N PHE A 1 18.05 -21.77 -2.39
CA PHE A 1 19.33 -21.11 -2.05
C PHE A 1 19.74 -21.41 -0.61
N PHE A 2 19.07 -20.87 0.42
CA PHE A 2 19.45 -21.10 1.83
C PHE A 2 19.54 -22.58 2.25
N GLU A 3 18.52 -23.39 1.95
CA GLU A 3 18.54 -24.83 2.26
C GLU A 3 19.62 -25.59 1.48
N VAL A 4 19.88 -25.19 0.23
CA VAL A 4 20.92 -25.80 -0.62
C VAL A 4 22.31 -25.48 -0.10
N SER A 5 22.52 -24.29 0.46
CA SER A 5 23.82 -23.85 0.97
C SER A 5 24.11 -24.29 2.41
N TRP A 6 23.10 -24.29 3.29
CA TRP A 6 23.26 -24.50 4.74
C TRP A 6 22.35 -25.60 5.33
N GLY A 7 21.76 -26.44 4.47
CA GLY A 7 20.91 -27.56 4.90
C GLY A 7 19.69 -27.12 5.71
N SER A 8 19.35 -27.93 6.73
CA SER A 8 18.18 -27.70 7.60
C SER A 8 18.24 -26.36 8.35
N ALA A 9 19.43 -25.92 8.79
CA ALA A 9 19.61 -24.63 9.44
C ALA A 9 19.27 -23.48 8.49
N GLY A 10 19.68 -23.57 7.22
CA GLY A 10 19.33 -22.61 6.19
C GLY A 10 17.82 -22.52 5.93
N LYS A 11 17.13 -23.67 5.94
CA LYS A 11 15.66 -23.72 5.81
C LYS A 11 14.94 -23.00 6.95
N VAL A 12 15.35 -23.25 8.20
CA VAL A 12 14.78 -22.61 9.40
C VAL A 12 15.03 -21.10 9.36
N LEU A 13 16.25 -20.68 9.03
CA LEU A 13 16.59 -19.27 8.90
C LEU A 13 15.74 -18.57 7.84
N PHE A 14 15.60 -19.18 6.66
CA PHE A 14 14.76 -18.64 5.60
C PHE A 14 13.31 -18.48 6.05
N ALA A 15 12.74 -19.48 6.71
CA ALA A 15 11.37 -19.42 7.22
C ALA A 15 11.17 -18.29 8.24
N LEU A 16 12.13 -18.10 9.16
CA LEU A 16 12.07 -17.02 10.14
C LEU A 16 12.14 -15.64 9.48
N VAL A 17 13.06 -15.44 8.55
CA VAL A 17 13.20 -14.16 7.82
C VAL A 17 11.95 -13.89 6.99
N ALA A 18 11.44 -14.89 6.27
CA ALA A 18 10.22 -14.75 5.48
C ALA A 18 9.01 -14.41 6.36
N ALA A 19 8.85 -15.09 7.51
CA ALA A 19 7.77 -14.81 8.46
C ALA A 19 7.86 -13.40 9.04
N ALA A 20 9.07 -12.96 9.44
CA ALA A 20 9.28 -11.61 9.96
C ALA A 20 8.97 -10.54 8.91
N PHE A 21 9.45 -10.71 7.67
CA PHE A 21 9.22 -9.76 6.57
C PHE A 21 7.74 -9.66 6.18
N LEU A 22 7.06 -10.81 6.08
CA LEU A 22 5.62 -10.85 5.79
C LEU A 22 4.80 -10.21 6.92
N SER A 23 5.18 -10.46 8.17
CA SER A 23 4.50 -9.89 9.34
C SER A 23 4.65 -8.38 9.39
N ASP A 24 5.86 -7.86 9.17
CA ASP A 24 6.14 -6.42 9.16
C ASP A 24 5.34 -5.69 8.07
N THR A 25 5.38 -6.23 6.84
CA THR A 25 4.66 -5.68 5.70
C THR A 25 3.14 -5.68 5.95
N TRP A 26 2.62 -6.79 6.49
CA TRP A 26 1.19 -6.93 6.80
C TRP A 26 0.76 -6.00 7.93
N LEU A 27 1.49 -5.92 9.03
CA LEU A 27 1.17 -5.05 10.17
C LEU A 27 1.18 -3.57 9.77
N THR A 28 2.18 -3.14 8.98
CA THR A 28 2.26 -1.76 8.48
C THR A 28 1.05 -1.42 7.60
N THR A 29 0.67 -2.34 6.71
CA THR A 29 -0.48 -2.16 5.82
C THR A 29 -1.80 -2.14 6.59
N LEU A 30 -1.94 -3.03 7.59
CA LEU A 30 -3.11 -3.10 8.45
C LEU A 30 -3.30 -1.82 9.23
N ASP A 31 -2.24 -1.30 9.86
CA ASP A 31 -2.29 -0.07 10.65
C ASP A 31 -2.64 1.14 9.78
N ALA A 32 -1.94 1.31 8.65
CA ALA A 32 -2.19 2.42 7.73
C ALA A 32 -3.63 2.40 7.20
N THR A 33 -4.10 1.23 6.75
CA THR A 33 -5.46 1.08 6.22
C THR A 33 -6.51 1.35 7.30
N SER A 34 -6.31 0.83 8.52
CA SER A 34 -7.25 1.01 9.62
C SER A 34 -7.38 2.47 10.05
N ARG A 35 -6.27 3.22 10.07
CA ARG A 35 -6.29 4.67 10.38
C ARG A 35 -6.98 5.47 9.29
N VAL A 36 -6.60 5.29 8.03
CA VAL A 36 -7.20 6.00 6.90
C VAL A 36 -8.72 5.78 6.84
N HIS A 37 -9.18 4.54 7.04
CA HIS A 37 -10.61 4.23 7.04
C HIS A 37 -11.34 4.74 8.29
N THR A 38 -10.66 4.78 9.44
CA THR A 38 -11.22 5.41 10.66
C THR A 38 -11.41 6.91 10.44
N ASP A 39 -10.42 7.60 9.89
CA ASP A 39 -10.49 9.02 9.60
C ASP A 39 -11.56 9.31 8.55
N PHE A 40 -11.63 8.49 7.50
CA PHE A 40 -12.71 8.56 6.50
C PHE A 40 -14.08 8.41 7.16
N ALA A 41 -14.28 7.38 7.99
CA ALA A 41 -15.55 7.12 8.64
C ALA A 41 -16.01 8.30 9.51
N LEU A 42 -15.10 8.85 10.33
CA LEU A 42 -15.39 9.95 11.25
C LEU A 42 -15.57 11.30 10.53
N THR A 43 -14.89 11.49 9.40
CA THR A 43 -14.99 12.73 8.60
C THR A 43 -16.31 12.79 7.86
N TYR A 44 -16.66 11.73 7.12
CA TYR A 44 -17.79 11.74 6.19
C TYR A 44 -19.12 11.29 6.81
N PHE A 45 -19.11 10.50 7.89
CA PHE A 45 -20.34 10.04 8.52
C PHE A 45 -20.49 10.62 9.93
N PRO A 46 -21.31 11.66 10.13
CA PRO A 46 -21.55 12.24 11.45
C PRO A 46 -22.03 11.22 12.49
N ARG A 47 -22.84 10.23 12.05
CA ARG A 47 -23.30 9.12 12.89
C ARG A 47 -22.17 8.22 13.39
N ALA A 48 -21.05 8.13 12.68
CA ALA A 48 -19.90 7.32 13.08
C ALA A 48 -19.19 7.90 14.31
N ARG A 49 -19.31 9.22 14.55
CA ARG A 49 -18.71 9.92 15.70
C ARG A 49 -19.34 9.55 17.05
N ARG A 50 -20.45 8.80 17.03
CA ARG A 50 -21.04 8.23 18.25
C ARG A 50 -20.15 7.17 18.91
N TYR A 51 -19.24 6.57 18.16
CA TYR A 51 -18.29 5.58 18.65
C TYR A 51 -16.89 6.19 18.76
N HIS A 52 -16.14 5.77 19.78
CA HIS A 52 -14.76 6.19 19.97
C HIS A 52 -13.90 5.75 18.76
N PRO A 53 -12.93 6.55 18.27
CA PRO A 53 -12.09 6.21 17.12
C PRO A 53 -11.42 4.83 17.19
N ARG A 54 -10.99 4.41 18.40
CA ARG A 54 -10.43 3.07 18.63
C ARG A 54 -11.38 1.94 18.21
N THR A 55 -12.69 2.12 18.35
CA THR A 55 -13.69 1.12 17.96
C THR A 55 -13.67 0.90 16.46
N TRP A 56 -13.56 1.99 15.68
CA TRP A 56 -13.42 1.92 14.22
C TRP A 56 -12.09 1.27 13.85
N TYR A 57 -10.99 1.73 14.45
CA TYR A 57 -9.67 1.19 14.19
C TYR A 57 -9.62 -0.33 14.40
N TYR A 58 -10.02 -0.81 15.59
CA TYR A 58 -10.00 -2.24 15.89
C TYR A 58 -11.05 -3.01 15.08
N GLY A 59 -12.22 -2.44 14.81
CA GLY A 59 -13.23 -3.07 13.95
C GLY A 59 -12.73 -3.31 12.53
N ILE A 60 -12.07 -2.30 11.93
CA ILE A 60 -11.47 -2.40 10.60
C ILE A 60 -10.28 -3.38 10.64
N ALA A 61 -9.39 -3.26 11.61
CA ALA A 61 -8.23 -4.13 11.74
C ALA A 61 -8.65 -5.60 11.87
N THR A 62 -9.57 -5.91 12.78
CA THR A 62 -10.11 -7.27 12.96
C THR A 62 -10.83 -7.76 11.69
N GLY A 63 -11.62 -6.91 11.03
CA GLY A 63 -12.27 -7.26 9.77
C GLY A 63 -11.26 -7.64 8.67
N LEU A 64 -10.20 -6.84 8.51
CA LEU A 64 -9.14 -7.11 7.54
C LEU A 64 -8.33 -8.37 7.90
N THR A 65 -8.09 -8.62 9.19
CA THR A 65 -7.48 -9.86 9.65
C THR A 65 -8.34 -11.08 9.31
N ALA A 66 -9.65 -11.02 9.58
CA ALA A 66 -10.57 -12.09 9.23
C ALA A 66 -10.60 -12.36 7.72
N ILE A 67 -10.65 -11.30 6.90
CA ILE A 67 -10.57 -11.41 5.43
C ILE A 67 -9.24 -12.05 5.01
N THR A 68 -8.12 -11.68 5.64
CA THR A 68 -6.81 -12.25 5.32
C THR A 68 -6.77 -13.75 5.62
N ILE A 69 -7.25 -14.16 6.80
CA ILE A 69 -7.32 -15.56 7.20
C ILE A 69 -8.13 -16.36 6.18
N VAL A 70 -9.31 -15.85 5.80
CA VAL A 70 -10.17 -16.52 4.81
C VAL A 70 -9.47 -16.59 3.45
N THR A 71 -9.00 -15.47 2.91
CA THR A 71 -8.44 -15.41 1.54
C THR A 71 -7.18 -16.26 1.37
N MET A 72 -6.32 -16.36 2.39
CA MET A 72 -5.13 -17.21 2.35
C MET A 72 -5.44 -18.70 2.24
N HIS A 73 -6.63 -19.16 2.67
CA HIS A 73 -7.04 -20.56 2.52
C HIS A 73 -7.63 -20.87 1.13
N PHE A 74 -8.17 -19.86 0.44
CA PHE A 74 -8.92 -20.08 -0.81
C PHE A 74 -8.19 -19.65 -2.07
N ALA A 75 -7.09 -18.89 -1.96
CA ALA A 75 -6.34 -18.40 -3.12
C ALA A 75 -4.91 -18.95 -3.15
N SER A 76 -4.42 -19.25 -4.35
CA SER A 76 -3.04 -19.69 -4.51
C SER A 76 -2.08 -18.52 -4.17
N PRO A 77 -0.97 -18.77 -3.45
CA PRO A 77 -0.01 -17.72 -3.12
C PRO A 77 0.54 -16.99 -4.35
N ALA A 78 0.75 -17.72 -5.44
CA ALA A 78 1.23 -17.15 -6.70
C ALA A 78 0.26 -16.12 -7.30
N THR A 79 -1.04 -16.44 -7.29
CA THR A 79 -2.07 -15.51 -7.79
C THR A 79 -2.16 -14.27 -6.91
N LEU A 80 -2.10 -14.42 -5.59
CA LEU A 80 -2.15 -13.29 -4.66
C LEU A 80 -0.95 -12.37 -4.82
N ILE A 81 0.26 -12.90 -4.95
CA ILE A 81 1.49 -12.12 -5.17
C ILE A 81 1.40 -11.32 -6.47
N LEU A 82 0.94 -11.94 -7.56
CA LEU A 82 0.78 -11.24 -8.84
C LEU A 82 -0.26 -10.12 -8.72
N LEU A 83 -1.41 -10.42 -8.12
CA LEU A 83 -2.49 -9.45 -7.94
C LEU A 83 -2.03 -8.25 -7.09
N THR A 84 -1.36 -8.49 -5.96
CA THR A 84 -0.86 -7.41 -5.09
C THR A 84 0.24 -6.61 -5.77
N ALA A 85 1.10 -7.23 -6.58
CA ALA A 85 2.11 -6.51 -7.36
C ALA A 85 1.45 -5.56 -8.38
N VAL A 86 0.41 -6.01 -9.09
CA VAL A 86 -0.34 -5.17 -10.06
C VAL A 86 -1.08 -4.05 -9.35
N LEU A 87 -1.76 -4.34 -8.24
CA LEU A 87 -2.43 -3.34 -7.42
C LEU A 87 -1.42 -2.32 -6.86
N GLY A 88 -0.22 -2.75 -6.48
CA GLY A 88 0.87 -1.89 -6.04
C GLY A 88 1.34 -0.93 -7.14
N PHE A 89 1.53 -1.42 -8.37
CA PHE A 89 1.86 -0.58 -9.52
C PHE A 89 0.79 0.48 -9.80
N LEU A 90 -0.47 0.06 -9.91
CA LEU A 90 -1.59 0.97 -10.14
C LEU A 90 -1.75 1.97 -9.00
N GLY A 91 -1.68 1.48 -7.76
CA GLY A 91 -1.74 2.28 -6.55
C GLY A 91 -0.64 3.35 -6.53
N THR A 92 0.58 3.00 -6.93
CA THR A 92 1.72 3.93 -6.97
C THR A 92 1.48 5.04 -8.00
N VAL A 93 0.99 4.70 -9.20
CA VAL A 93 0.65 5.69 -10.24
C VAL A 93 -0.44 6.65 -9.76
N VAL A 94 -1.51 6.12 -9.18
CA VAL A 94 -2.64 6.93 -8.69
C VAL A 94 -2.18 7.80 -7.51
N PHE A 95 -1.47 7.23 -6.55
CA PHE A 95 -1.04 7.92 -5.34
C PHE A 95 -0.03 9.04 -5.63
N THR A 96 1.02 8.76 -6.42
CA THR A 96 2.03 9.77 -6.76
C THR A 96 1.45 10.87 -7.68
N GLY A 97 0.53 10.52 -8.58
CA GLY A 97 -0.21 11.50 -9.37
C GLY A 97 -1.10 12.39 -8.50
N ALA A 98 -1.82 11.81 -7.54
CA ALA A 98 -2.62 12.55 -6.57
C ALA A 98 -1.74 13.47 -5.70
N LEU A 99 -0.56 13.01 -5.27
CA LEU A 99 0.39 13.84 -4.53
C LEU A 99 0.91 15.01 -5.37
N LEU A 100 1.23 14.81 -6.65
CA LEU A 100 1.64 15.90 -7.54
C LEU A 100 0.54 16.97 -7.63
N LEU A 101 -0.70 16.53 -7.85
CA LEU A 101 -1.85 17.42 -7.95
C LEU A 101 -2.09 18.17 -6.63
N LEU A 102 -2.14 17.44 -5.52
CA LEU A 102 -2.45 17.98 -4.22
C LEU A 102 -1.35 18.95 -3.76
N ASN A 103 -0.08 18.57 -3.84
CA ASN A 103 1.04 19.36 -3.34
C ASN A 103 1.36 20.58 -4.20
N TYR A 104 1.22 20.51 -5.53
CA TYR A 104 1.66 21.58 -6.42
C TYR A 104 0.53 22.40 -7.06
N ARG A 105 -0.73 21.93 -6.97
CA ARG A 105 -1.88 22.67 -7.52
C ARG A 105 -2.89 23.11 -6.46
N TRP A 106 -3.24 22.25 -5.51
CA TRP A 106 -4.33 22.55 -4.56
C TRP A 106 -3.87 23.12 -3.22
N LEU A 107 -2.90 22.48 -2.56
CA LEU A 107 -2.39 22.91 -1.25
C LEU A 107 -1.56 24.20 -1.23
N PRO A 108 -0.81 24.63 -2.28
CA PRO A 108 0.06 25.80 -2.17
C PRO A 108 -0.64 27.09 -1.74
N ALA A 109 -1.93 27.23 -2.09
CA ALA A 109 -2.75 28.37 -1.70
C ALA A 109 -3.03 28.42 -0.19
N SER A 110 -2.98 27.28 0.49
CA SER A 110 -3.30 27.14 1.92
C SER A 110 -2.06 26.90 2.80
N LEU A 111 -0.87 26.73 2.20
CA LEU A 111 0.37 26.43 2.93
C LEU A 111 1.24 27.67 3.19
N PRO A 112 1.79 27.84 4.41
CA PRO A 112 2.84 28.82 4.70
C PRO A 112 4.08 28.61 3.81
N GLU A 113 4.76 29.69 3.42
CA GLU A 113 5.93 29.65 2.51
C GLU A 113 7.02 28.63 2.88
N PRO A 114 7.39 28.43 4.17
CA PRO A 114 8.46 27.49 4.54
C PRO A 114 8.11 26.02 4.27
N VAL A 115 6.83 25.68 4.14
CA VAL A 115 6.33 24.30 3.99
C VAL A 115 5.93 24.03 2.52
N ARG A 116 6.04 25.03 1.65
CA ARG A 116 5.68 24.87 0.24
C ARG A 116 6.65 23.90 -0.45
N PRO A 117 6.13 22.96 -1.24
CA PRO A 117 6.96 21.95 -1.86
C PRO A 117 7.85 22.59 -2.94
N GLY A 118 9.13 22.27 -2.91
CA GLY A 118 10.12 22.80 -3.86
C GLY A 118 9.93 22.27 -5.28
N ARG A 119 10.42 23.03 -6.27
CA ARG A 119 10.34 22.66 -7.70
C ARG A 119 11.11 21.37 -8.02
N ALA A 120 12.25 21.14 -7.36
CA ALA A 120 13.03 19.91 -7.54
C ALA A 120 12.23 18.66 -7.14
N GLY A 121 11.49 18.73 -6.02
CA GLY A 121 10.59 17.65 -5.61
C GLY A 121 9.50 17.36 -6.65
N ALA A 122 9.01 18.39 -7.33
CA ALA A 122 7.96 18.25 -8.35
C ALA A 122 8.49 17.49 -9.57
N VAL A 123 9.71 17.85 -10.00
CA VAL A 123 10.37 17.22 -11.14
C VAL A 123 10.72 15.76 -10.82
N LEU A 124 11.29 15.48 -9.65
CA LEU A 124 11.65 14.12 -9.25
C LEU A 124 10.41 13.23 -9.09
N LEU A 125 9.37 13.73 -8.43
CA LEU A 125 8.11 13.01 -8.26
C LEU A 125 7.38 12.83 -9.60
N GLY A 126 7.41 13.84 -10.48
CA GLY A 126 6.87 13.78 -11.83
C GLY A 126 7.57 12.74 -12.70
N PHE A 127 8.90 12.69 -12.62
CA PHE A 127 9.70 11.67 -13.30
C PHE A 127 9.36 10.27 -12.78
N ALA A 128 9.31 10.08 -11.46
CA ALA A 128 8.93 8.79 -10.87
C ALA A 128 7.52 8.37 -11.31
N TRP A 129 6.55 9.28 -11.26
CA TRP A 129 5.19 9.03 -11.72
C TRP A 129 5.14 8.61 -13.19
N LEU A 130 5.88 9.29 -14.07
CA LEU A 130 5.97 8.95 -15.49
C LEU A 130 6.57 7.55 -15.70
N MET A 131 7.63 7.19 -14.97
CA MET A 131 8.23 5.86 -15.05
C MET A 131 7.24 4.77 -14.64
N TYR A 132 6.53 4.94 -13.53
CA TYR A 132 5.51 3.99 -13.08
C TYR A 132 4.32 3.91 -14.05
N LEU A 133 3.93 5.04 -14.66
CA LEU A 133 2.87 5.06 -15.66
C LEU A 133 3.27 4.29 -16.93
N ILE A 134 4.51 4.44 -17.39
CA ILE A 134 5.04 3.68 -18.53
C ILE A 134 5.08 2.19 -18.19
N LEU A 135 5.57 1.81 -17.02
CA LEU A 135 5.61 0.40 -16.60
C LEU A 135 4.21 -0.21 -16.50
N ALA A 136 3.24 0.51 -15.93
CA ALA A 136 1.85 0.08 -15.88
C ALA A 136 1.26 -0.06 -17.30
N GLY A 137 1.56 0.88 -18.20
CA GLY A 137 1.15 0.82 -19.61
C GLY A 137 1.72 -0.38 -20.35
N ILE A 138 3.02 -0.66 -20.17
CA ILE A 138 3.69 -1.85 -20.72
C ILE A 138 3.05 -3.13 -20.18
N TYR A 139 2.77 -3.20 -18.88
CA TYR A 139 2.13 -4.36 -18.27
C TYR A 139 0.76 -4.65 -18.89
N VAL A 140 -0.10 -3.62 -19.02
CA VAL A 140 -1.42 -3.76 -19.64
C VAL A 140 -1.30 -4.17 -21.11
N TRP A 141 -0.34 -3.58 -21.83
CA TRP A 141 -0.09 -3.93 -23.23
C TRP A 141 0.33 -5.40 -23.38
N LEU A 142 1.33 -5.86 -22.62
CA LEU A 142 1.80 -7.25 -22.65
C LEU A 142 0.70 -8.25 -22.29
N HIS A 143 -0.21 -7.88 -21.38
CA HIS A 143 -1.30 -8.78 -20.99
C HIS A 143 -2.45 -8.81 -21.99
N LYS A 144 -2.68 -7.73 -22.74
CA LYS A 144 -3.74 -7.66 -23.77
C LYS A 144 -3.35 -8.32 -25.10
N PHE A 145 -2.06 -8.45 -25.40
CA PHE A 145 -1.53 -9.00 -26.65
C PHE A 145 -0.91 -10.42 -26.51
N ARG A 146 -1.14 -11.10 -25.39
CA ARG A 146 -0.93 -12.55 -25.22
C ARG A 146 -2.27 -13.24 -25.08
#